data_AF-A0A5D2W0A0-F1
#
_entry.id   AF-A0A5D2W0A0-F1
#
_cell.length_a   1.000
_cell.length_b   1.000
_cell.length_c   1.000
_cell.angle_alpha   90.00
_cell.angle_beta   90.00
_cell.angle_gamma   90.00
#
_symmetry.space_group_name_H-M   'P 1'
#
loop_
_entity.id
_entity.type
_entity.pdbx_description
1 polymer ?
#
loop_
_entity_poly.entity_id
_entity_poly.type
_entity_poly.pdbx_seq_one_letter_code
_entity_poly.pdbx_strand_id
1 'polypeptide(L)'
;MVRIDNEGLYWSFMKKTTYENRLFLPPYSTPSFRQSPTHGLFQNPTGYSSQRSYPLTPNLPLPSQQSFESLEDSFRRMTLIDHNSSRLQSMRVESAVRGQIGLGFHNEGFGSYDFLGASMVRPPPQRQPSFPGFDVYRQRSRSFNELPYTNRRWPMNTHWGTNNSIWSSNGSQPENPKSNLFPPMYNNRGQEWFTCSSLKELKGRISAVAKDQKGCRFLQKKFDDQIIKREDIDMVISEVKDQLHELMVHQFANYLIQKLFEVINQQQTTELLLVLITRKQRFMEVCTDPLGTRAVQKLMLRMKSQEQISILLSVLKPIAVTLTNNIHGHHIIDQCISTFSNEDTKHIADEIANNCMDIATDKSGCCVLNQCLSHVQTEARDRMLAEIISNAFILSEHCYGNYVVQFVVGMRLRHVTSNLIMQLRGTYVSLSMNKYGSNVVEKCMKCSSEHASMIIKEIMFDIDFLKVLQDAYGNYVIQSALRVSKGDLYDKLVRFILRHYSVLHSHLFGKMVLDRVKCSKTNRV
;
A
#
# COMPACT_ATOMS: atom_id res chain seq x y z
N MET A 1 41.96 17.49 -14.54
CA MET A 1 41.63 18.92 -14.32
C MET A 1 40.86 19.40 -15.53
N VAL A 2 39.54 19.27 -15.52
CA VAL A 2 38.63 19.92 -16.48
C VAL A 2 37.37 20.27 -15.70
N ARG A 3 37.13 21.58 -15.55
CA ARG A 3 35.89 22.18 -15.03
C ARG A 3 34.85 22.13 -16.13
N ILE A 4 33.62 21.79 -15.77
CA ILE A 4 32.42 22.21 -16.50
C ILE A 4 31.41 22.65 -15.45
N ASP A 5 31.26 23.97 -15.32
CA ASP A 5 30.07 24.60 -14.75
C ASP A 5 29.07 24.80 -15.89
N ASN A 6 27.77 24.53 -15.68
CA ASN A 6 26.73 25.57 -15.53
C ASN A 6 25.28 25.06 -15.73
N GLU A 7 24.39 25.62 -14.89
CA GLU A 7 22.94 25.90 -15.08
C GLU A 7 21.97 24.69 -14.99
N GLY A 8 20.85 24.70 -14.27
CA GLY A 8 20.00 25.80 -13.81
C GLY A 8 18.57 25.56 -14.32
N LEU A 9 17.75 24.77 -13.61
CA LEU A 9 16.32 24.58 -13.93
C LEU A 9 15.45 25.04 -12.75
N TYR A 10 15.08 26.31 -12.82
CA TYR A 10 14.01 26.93 -12.04
C TYR A 10 12.65 26.45 -12.59
N TRP A 11 11.81 25.86 -11.74
CA TRP A 11 10.38 25.70 -12.03
C TRP A 11 9.57 26.68 -11.19
N SER A 12 9.04 27.70 -11.85
CA SER A 12 8.08 28.66 -11.33
C SER A 12 6.70 28.32 -11.85
N PHE A 13 5.78 27.79 -11.03
CA PHE A 13 4.33 27.91 -11.25
C PHE A 13 3.54 27.71 -9.95
N MET A 14 2.45 28.47 -9.83
CA MET A 14 1.42 28.54 -8.77
C MET A 14 1.69 29.41 -7.53
N LYS A 15 1.55 30.73 -7.74
CA LYS A 15 0.78 31.59 -6.83
C LYS A 15 -0.45 32.13 -7.55
N LYS A 16 -1.65 31.79 -7.09
CA LYS A 16 -2.79 32.71 -6.96
C LYS A 16 -3.84 32.15 -5.97
N THR A 17 -3.96 32.90 -4.89
CA THR A 17 -5.01 33.12 -3.87
C THR A 17 -6.45 33.07 -4.42
N THR A 18 -7.50 32.79 -3.64
CA THR A 18 -8.02 33.65 -2.55
C THR A 18 -8.99 32.97 -1.57
N TYR A 19 -8.87 33.35 -0.28
CA TYR A 19 -9.96 33.45 0.69
C TYR A 19 -10.39 34.93 0.75
N GLU A 20 -11.69 35.22 0.72
CA GLU A 20 -12.26 36.56 0.99
C GLU A 20 -13.07 36.55 2.28
N ASN A 21 -12.88 37.58 3.13
CA ASN A 21 -14.01 38.23 3.82
C ASN A 21 -13.62 39.52 4.60
N ARG A 22 -14.42 40.57 4.38
CA ARG A 22 -14.74 41.76 5.24
C ARG A 22 -13.66 42.87 5.35
N LEU A 23 -13.93 44.19 5.34
CA LEU A 23 -15.15 45.03 5.29
C LEU A 23 -14.73 46.54 5.17
N PHE A 24 -15.64 47.39 4.65
CA PHE A 24 -15.86 48.86 4.88
C PHE A 24 -15.03 50.00 4.18
N LEU A 25 -15.65 50.56 3.10
CA LEU A 25 -16.01 52.00 2.80
C LEU A 25 -14.97 53.09 2.35
N PRO A 26 -15.39 54.20 1.66
CA PRO A 26 -14.79 54.77 0.42
C PRO A 26 -14.53 56.32 0.48
N PRO A 27 -14.74 57.16 -0.56
CA PRO A 27 -14.20 57.27 -1.95
C PRO A 27 -13.45 58.61 -2.19
N TYR A 28 -12.84 58.86 -3.38
CA TYR A 28 -12.85 60.19 -4.07
C TYR A 28 -12.30 60.14 -5.53
N SER A 29 -13.13 60.65 -6.45
CA SER A 29 -12.88 61.54 -7.61
C SER A 29 -11.90 61.22 -8.77
N THR A 30 -12.49 61.13 -9.97
CA THR A 30 -11.95 61.40 -11.34
C THR A 30 -11.68 62.91 -11.56
N PRO A 31 -11.01 63.43 -12.64
CA PRO A 31 -11.53 63.37 -14.04
C PRO A 31 -10.55 63.49 -15.26
N SER A 32 -11.00 62.88 -16.39
CA SER A 32 -11.10 63.40 -17.79
C SER A 32 -9.87 63.82 -18.64
N PHE A 33 -9.77 63.35 -19.92
CA PHE A 33 -10.19 64.09 -21.16
C PHE A 33 -9.82 63.41 -22.51
N ARG A 34 -10.79 63.41 -23.47
CA ARG A 34 -10.74 63.55 -24.97
C ARG A 34 -9.90 62.57 -25.84
N GLN A 35 -10.20 62.24 -27.10
CA GLN A 35 -11.28 62.44 -28.10
C GLN A 35 -10.97 61.50 -29.31
N SER A 36 -11.99 61.02 -30.03
CA SER A 36 -11.95 60.19 -31.27
C SER A 36 -11.76 61.05 -32.55
N PRO A 37 -12.07 60.60 -33.81
CA PRO A 37 -11.95 59.31 -34.55
C PRO A 37 -11.40 59.51 -36.01
N THR A 38 -11.33 58.46 -36.87
CA THR A 38 -11.86 58.48 -38.28
C THR A 38 -11.67 57.16 -39.09
N HIS A 39 -12.80 56.70 -39.66
CA HIS A 39 -13.08 56.09 -40.99
C HIS A 39 -12.36 54.86 -41.60
N GLY A 40 -13.19 53.90 -42.07
CA GLY A 40 -13.14 53.45 -43.48
C GLY A 40 -13.24 51.94 -43.77
N LEU A 41 -14.45 51.44 -44.07
CA LEU A 41 -14.75 50.12 -44.70
C LEU A 41 -14.75 50.26 -46.24
N PHE A 42 -14.38 49.20 -47.01
CA PHE A 42 -15.12 48.68 -48.20
C PHE A 42 -14.44 47.43 -48.83
N GLN A 43 -15.21 46.67 -49.61
CA GLN A 43 -15.11 45.25 -50.01
C GLN A 43 -14.55 44.99 -51.44
N ASN A 44 -13.94 43.79 -51.67
CA ASN A 44 -14.01 42.80 -52.82
C ASN A 44 -13.88 43.23 -54.32
N PRO A 45 -13.80 42.34 -55.37
CA PRO A 45 -13.35 40.92 -55.54
C PRO A 45 -12.57 40.64 -56.90
N THR A 46 -12.50 39.36 -57.36
CA THR A 46 -12.08 38.74 -58.67
C THR A 46 -10.67 38.09 -58.72
N GLY A 47 -10.34 36.97 -59.38
CA GLY A 47 -10.99 35.94 -60.22
C GLY A 47 -9.94 35.07 -61.00
N TYR A 48 -10.29 33.82 -61.38
CA TYR A 48 -9.69 32.89 -62.40
C TYR A 48 -8.29 32.24 -62.18
N SER A 49 -7.90 31.04 -62.67
CA SER A 49 -8.48 29.73 -63.07
C SER A 49 -7.38 28.91 -63.82
N SER A 50 -7.27 27.57 -63.66
CA SER A 50 -6.98 26.53 -64.71
C SER A 50 -6.73 25.12 -64.11
N GLN A 51 -7.63 24.12 -64.25
CA GLN A 51 -7.75 23.01 -65.27
C GLN A 51 -6.80 21.80 -65.04
N ARG A 52 -7.11 20.49 -65.17
CA ARG A 52 -8.24 19.55 -65.47
C ARG A 52 -7.74 18.14 -65.03
N SER A 53 -8.54 17.13 -64.63
CA SER A 53 -9.15 16.05 -65.48
C SER A 53 -9.79 14.92 -64.61
N TYR A 54 -10.92 14.32 -65.02
CA TYR A 54 -11.63 13.14 -64.44
C TYR A 54 -11.62 11.95 -65.46
N PRO A 55 -11.98 10.66 -65.16
CA PRO A 55 -13.39 10.18 -65.01
C PRO A 55 -13.75 8.88 -64.18
N LEU A 56 -15.01 8.83 -63.68
CA LEU A 56 -16.04 7.73 -63.57
C LEU A 56 -16.00 6.55 -62.53
N THR A 57 -16.90 6.64 -61.50
CA THR A 57 -17.96 5.75 -60.87
C THR A 57 -17.91 4.19 -60.89
N PRO A 58 -18.63 3.38 -60.02
CA PRO A 58 -19.83 3.65 -59.18
C PRO A 58 -19.89 3.00 -57.73
N ASN A 59 -21.00 3.27 -57.02
CA ASN A 59 -21.41 2.90 -55.65
C ASN A 59 -21.50 1.39 -55.28
N LEU A 60 -21.24 1.07 -54.00
CA LEU A 60 -21.93 0.03 -53.16
C LEU A 60 -21.70 0.32 -51.64
N PRO A 61 -22.61 -0.10 -50.73
CA PRO A 61 -22.81 0.50 -49.40
C PRO A 61 -22.00 -0.17 -48.27
N LEU A 62 -21.65 0.62 -47.26
CA LEU A 62 -21.12 0.17 -45.96
C LEU A 62 -22.26 -0.15 -44.97
N PRO A 63 -22.21 -1.22 -44.16
CA PRO A 63 -23.22 -1.51 -43.14
C PRO A 63 -22.97 -0.76 -41.82
N SER A 64 -23.99 0.02 -41.42
CA SER A 64 -24.52 0.29 -40.07
C SER A 64 -23.56 0.49 -38.87
N GLN A 65 -23.45 1.75 -38.42
CA GLN A 65 -22.96 2.22 -37.10
C GLN A 65 -23.91 1.92 -35.91
N GLN A 66 -24.77 0.90 -35.97
CA GLN A 66 -25.82 0.69 -34.95
C GLN A 66 -25.47 -0.27 -33.80
N SER A 67 -24.23 -0.78 -33.70
CA SER A 67 -23.85 -1.70 -32.62
C SER A 67 -22.95 -1.11 -31.52
N PHE A 68 -22.45 0.12 -31.67
CA PHE A 68 -21.54 0.72 -30.68
C PHE A 68 -22.18 1.78 -29.78
N GLU A 69 -23.28 2.42 -30.18
CA GLU A 69 -23.95 3.44 -29.35
C GLU A 69 -24.81 2.84 -28.21
N SER A 70 -25.20 1.57 -28.27
CA SER A 70 -26.08 0.93 -27.26
C SER A 70 -25.37 0.62 -25.92
N LEU A 71 -24.06 0.40 -25.94
CA LEU A 71 -23.27 0.07 -24.74
C LEU A 71 -22.87 1.32 -23.95
N GLU A 72 -22.42 2.37 -24.63
CA GLU A 72 -22.00 3.63 -24.00
C GLU A 72 -23.18 4.36 -23.34
N ASP A 73 -24.37 4.23 -23.94
CA ASP A 73 -25.60 4.86 -23.45
C ASP A 73 -26.24 4.10 -22.27
N SER A 74 -25.97 2.79 -22.15
CA SER A 74 -26.29 1.99 -20.96
C SER A 74 -25.39 2.33 -19.77
N PHE A 75 -24.11 2.66 -20.01
CA PHE A 75 -23.19 3.11 -18.97
C PHE A 75 -23.53 4.52 -18.46
N ARG A 76 -24.02 5.44 -19.32
CA ARG A 76 -24.45 6.79 -18.90
C ARG A 76 -25.75 6.80 -18.09
N ARG A 77 -26.70 5.92 -18.39
CA ARG A 77 -27.98 5.85 -17.64
C ARG A 77 -27.81 5.25 -16.24
N MET A 78 -26.79 4.44 -16.01
CA MET A 78 -26.53 3.83 -14.70
C MET A 78 -25.84 4.79 -13.72
N THR A 79 -25.02 5.73 -14.22
CA THR A 79 -24.39 6.79 -13.42
C THR A 79 -25.35 7.89 -12.94
N LEU A 80 -26.54 8.00 -13.54
CA LEU A 80 -27.55 9.00 -13.15
C LEU A 80 -28.49 8.54 -12.03
N ILE A 81 -28.43 7.27 -11.61
CA ILE A 81 -29.29 6.73 -10.54
C ILE A 81 -28.57 6.77 -9.17
N ASP A 82 -27.25 6.88 -9.12
CA ASP A 82 -26.48 6.90 -7.86
C ASP A 82 -26.23 8.30 -7.26
N HIS A 83 -26.62 9.38 -7.95
CA HIS A 83 -26.43 10.75 -7.48
C HIS A 83 -27.41 11.21 -6.38
N ASN A 84 -28.23 10.32 -5.84
CA ASN A 84 -29.07 10.59 -4.67
C ASN A 84 -28.64 9.89 -3.37
N SER A 85 -27.55 9.10 -3.37
CA SER A 85 -27.00 8.54 -2.12
C SER A 85 -25.91 9.41 -1.47
N SER A 86 -25.43 10.45 -2.16
CA SER A 86 -24.31 11.30 -1.71
C SER A 86 -24.73 12.52 -0.90
N ARG A 87 -26.03 12.71 -0.64
CA ARG A 87 -26.58 13.86 0.10
C ARG A 87 -27.03 13.56 1.54
N LEU A 88 -26.83 12.33 2.02
CA LEU A 88 -27.18 11.90 3.39
C LEU A 88 -25.98 11.56 4.29
N GLN A 89 -24.75 11.73 3.80
CA GLN A 89 -23.53 11.55 4.64
C GLN A 89 -22.93 12.87 5.16
N SER A 90 -23.49 14.05 4.86
CA SER A 90 -22.98 15.34 5.34
C SER A 90 -23.61 15.84 6.66
N MET A 91 -24.30 14.98 7.42
CA MET A 91 -24.80 15.29 8.76
C MET A 91 -24.44 14.18 9.75
N ARG A 92 -23.15 14.08 10.09
CA ARG A 92 -22.65 13.47 11.34
C ARG A 92 -21.16 13.76 11.54
N VAL A 93 -20.78 15.04 11.44
CA VAL A 93 -19.49 15.53 11.94
C VAL A 93 -19.78 16.78 12.79
N GLU A 94 -20.50 16.58 13.89
CA GLU A 94 -20.59 17.52 15.01
C GLU A 94 -21.29 16.78 16.15
N SER A 95 -20.49 16.19 17.06
CA SER A 95 -20.82 15.81 18.45
C SER A 95 -19.85 14.73 18.97
N ALA A 96 -18.59 15.10 19.17
CA ALA A 96 -17.67 14.33 20.01
C ALA A 96 -16.77 15.27 20.83
N VAL A 97 -17.38 16.31 21.39
CA VAL A 97 -16.85 17.08 22.53
C VAL A 97 -18.03 17.30 23.47
N ARG A 98 -18.34 16.30 24.31
CA ARG A 98 -18.97 16.43 25.64
C ARG A 98 -19.22 15.04 26.23
N GLY A 99 -19.01 14.96 27.54
CA GLY A 99 -18.75 13.74 28.29
C GLY A 99 -19.89 12.71 28.30
N GLN A 100 -19.48 11.45 28.40
CA GLN A 100 -20.36 10.36 28.80
C GLN A 100 -20.50 10.34 30.32
N ILE A 101 -21.62 10.87 30.78
CA ILE A 101 -22.28 10.42 32.01
C ILE A 101 -23.11 9.19 31.61
N GLY A 102 -22.83 8.06 32.25
CA GLY A 102 -23.57 6.82 32.05
C GLY A 102 -24.97 6.89 32.66
N LEU A 103 -25.92 6.25 32.00
CA LEU A 103 -27.20 5.86 32.57
C LEU A 103 -27.30 4.33 32.51
N GLY A 104 -27.19 3.71 33.68
CA GLY A 104 -27.63 2.35 33.94
C GLY A 104 -28.98 2.40 34.66
N PHE A 105 -29.91 1.52 34.27
CA PHE A 105 -31.17 1.32 34.99
C PHE A 105 -31.02 0.19 36.04
N HIS A 106 -31.36 0.56 37.27
CA HIS A 106 -31.88 -0.16 38.45
C HIS A 106 -31.80 -1.69 38.55
N ASN A 107 -31.32 -2.19 39.71
CA ASN A 107 -32.24 -2.63 40.78
C ASN A 107 -31.57 -2.71 42.18
N GLU A 108 -32.41 -2.62 43.21
CA GLU A 108 -32.18 -2.23 44.61
C GLU A 108 -31.49 -3.24 45.55
N GLY A 109 -31.02 -2.75 46.72
CA GLY A 109 -30.81 -3.57 47.92
C GLY A 109 -29.90 -2.98 49.01
N PHE A 110 -30.48 -2.19 49.92
CA PHE A 110 -30.15 -1.90 51.34
C PHE A 110 -28.74 -2.22 51.93
N GLY A 111 -28.21 -1.26 52.71
CA GLY A 111 -27.31 -1.54 53.85
C GLY A 111 -26.31 -0.42 54.19
N SER A 112 -26.66 0.44 55.15
CA SER A 112 -25.82 1.49 55.75
C SER A 112 -24.89 0.91 56.82
N TYR A 113 -23.62 1.32 56.88
CA TYR A 113 -22.80 1.51 58.10
C TYR A 113 -21.51 2.32 57.78
N ASP A 114 -21.29 3.40 58.54
CA ASP A 114 -20.05 4.18 58.63
C ASP A 114 -18.95 3.43 59.40
N PHE A 115 -17.69 3.47 58.94
CA PHE A 115 -16.53 3.83 59.80
C PHE A 115 -15.20 4.03 59.02
N LEU A 116 -14.37 4.89 59.60
CA LEU A 116 -13.05 5.39 59.21
C LEU A 116 -11.97 4.31 58.97
N GLY A 117 -10.99 4.62 58.10
CA GLY A 117 -9.69 3.93 58.12
C GLY A 117 -8.86 4.05 56.83
N ALA A 118 -7.88 4.96 56.83
CA ALA A 118 -6.85 5.04 55.81
C ALA A 118 -5.90 3.83 55.84
N SER A 119 -5.56 3.26 54.67
CA SER A 119 -4.19 2.82 54.35
C SER A 119 -4.05 2.28 52.92
N MET A 120 -2.87 2.53 52.37
CA MET A 120 -2.43 2.30 51.01
C MET A 120 -2.41 0.81 50.62
N VAL A 121 -2.95 0.47 49.44
CA VAL A 121 -2.51 -0.70 48.66
C VAL A 121 -2.55 -0.34 47.16
N ARG A 122 -1.39 -0.49 46.48
CA ARG A 122 -1.25 -0.39 45.01
C ARG A 122 -2.18 -1.40 44.30
N PRO A 123 -2.88 -1.04 43.21
CA PRO A 123 -3.38 -2.04 42.30
C PRO A 123 -2.24 -2.59 41.40
N PRO A 124 -2.23 -3.89 41.07
CA PRO A 124 -1.25 -4.48 40.17
C PRO A 124 -1.50 -4.04 38.72
N PRO A 125 -0.49 -4.12 37.82
CA PRO A 125 -0.65 -3.70 36.44
C PRO A 125 -1.64 -4.62 35.70
N GLN A 126 -2.66 -4.01 35.09
CA GLN A 126 -3.60 -4.68 34.21
C GLN A 126 -2.84 -5.27 33.00
N ARG A 127 -2.94 -6.59 32.81
CA ARG A 127 -2.51 -7.28 31.58
C ARG A 127 -3.45 -6.87 30.45
N GLN A 128 -2.89 -6.35 29.35
CA GLN A 128 -3.61 -6.21 28.09
C GLN A 128 -3.84 -7.59 27.45
N PRO A 129 -4.93 -7.79 26.69
CA PRO A 129 -5.15 -9.02 25.93
C PRO A 129 -4.14 -9.13 24.78
N SER A 130 -3.45 -10.26 24.73
CA SER A 130 -2.57 -10.66 23.64
C SER A 130 -3.36 -10.98 22.38
N PHE A 131 -3.16 -10.20 21.32
CA PHE A 131 -3.63 -10.51 19.96
C PHE A 131 -2.52 -11.25 19.19
N PRO A 132 -2.79 -12.41 18.57
CA PRO A 132 -1.80 -13.13 17.78
C PRO A 132 -1.64 -12.46 16.40
N GLY A 133 -0.40 -12.10 16.02
CA GLY A 133 -0.10 -11.63 14.66
C GLY A 133 1.06 -10.64 14.47
N PHE A 134 1.93 -10.43 15.47
CA PHE A 134 2.99 -9.41 15.40
C PHE A 134 4.42 -9.90 15.73
N ASP A 135 4.74 -11.17 15.44
CA ASP A 135 6.06 -11.74 15.77
C ASP A 135 7.07 -11.82 14.61
N VAL A 136 6.82 -11.20 13.44
CA VAL A 136 7.78 -11.26 12.31
C VAL A 136 8.64 -9.99 12.13
N TYR A 137 8.42 -8.89 12.88
CA TYR A 137 9.22 -7.67 12.72
C TYR A 137 9.72 -7.02 14.03
N ARG A 138 9.93 -7.81 15.07
CA ARG A 138 10.67 -7.34 16.27
C ARG A 138 12.14 -7.78 16.20
N GLN A 139 12.92 -7.20 15.27
CA GLN A 139 14.37 -7.21 15.43
C GLN A 139 14.80 -6.07 16.36
N ARG A 140 15.33 -6.49 17.52
CA ARG A 140 16.05 -5.65 18.48
C ARG A 140 17.08 -4.78 17.77
N SER A 141 16.99 -3.48 18.02
CA SER A 141 18.07 -2.54 17.80
C SER A 141 19.28 -2.94 18.67
N ARG A 142 20.31 -3.51 18.04
CA ARG A 142 21.68 -3.49 18.56
C ARG A 142 22.55 -2.71 17.60
N SER A 143 23.40 -1.88 18.19
CA SER A 143 24.27 -0.88 17.60
C SER A 143 24.99 -1.34 16.34
N PHE A 144 24.92 -0.54 15.27
CA PHE A 144 25.81 -0.61 14.12
C PHE A 144 26.70 0.62 14.14
N ASN A 145 27.94 0.44 14.59
CA ASN A 145 29.10 1.21 14.16
C ASN A 145 30.27 0.21 14.06
N GLU A 146 31.07 0.40 13.00
CA GLU A 146 32.30 -0.32 12.61
C GLU A 146 32.14 -1.56 11.73
N LEU A 147 32.36 -1.38 10.41
CA LEU A 147 33.48 -1.96 9.61
C LEU A 147 33.23 -1.73 8.08
N PRO A 148 34.29 -1.75 7.22
CA PRO A 148 34.38 -0.95 6.01
C PRO A 148 33.81 -1.59 4.73
N TYR A 149 33.59 -0.71 3.75
CA TYR A 149 33.27 -0.97 2.35
C TYR A 149 34.14 -2.08 1.74
N THR A 150 33.52 -3.19 1.33
CA THR A 150 33.69 -3.84 0.01
C THR A 150 32.62 -4.93 -0.17
N ASN A 151 32.07 -5.02 -1.38
CA ASN A 151 31.25 -6.11 -1.93
C ASN A 151 30.16 -6.75 -1.03
N ARG A 152 28.89 -6.45 -1.34
CA ARG A 152 27.89 -7.49 -1.64
C ARG A 152 26.59 -6.94 -2.24
N ARG A 153 26.34 -7.43 -3.46
CA ARG A 153 25.06 -7.79 -4.05
C ARG A 153 24.13 -8.39 -2.98
N TRP A 154 22.94 -7.82 -2.80
CA TRP A 154 21.90 -8.45 -1.99
C TRP A 154 21.44 -9.73 -2.69
N PRO A 155 21.26 -10.86 -1.98
CA PRO A 155 20.82 -12.09 -2.60
C PRO A 155 19.33 -11.98 -2.97
N MET A 156 19.05 -11.98 -4.27
CA MET A 156 17.81 -12.58 -4.77
C MET A 156 17.88 -14.07 -4.44
N ASN A 157 17.10 -14.51 -3.44
CA ASN A 157 16.59 -15.88 -3.37
C ASN A 157 15.60 -16.00 -2.20
N THR A 158 14.31 -15.98 -2.51
CA THR A 158 13.29 -16.68 -1.73
C THR A 158 13.03 -18.02 -2.41
N HIS A 159 14.01 -18.93 -2.33
CA HIS A 159 13.73 -20.36 -2.41
C HIS A 159 13.16 -20.80 -1.05
N TRP A 160 11.85 -20.95 -0.97
CA TRP A 160 11.25 -21.86 0.01
C TRP A 160 11.31 -23.28 -0.58
N GLY A 161 12.51 -23.86 -0.52
CA GLY A 161 12.75 -25.27 -0.80
C GLY A 161 12.60 -26.09 0.47
N THR A 162 11.70 -27.08 0.40
CA THR A 162 11.76 -28.40 1.05
C THR A 162 12.89 -28.64 2.07
N ASN A 163 12.52 -28.95 3.31
CA ASN A 163 13.32 -29.86 4.13
C ASN A 163 12.43 -30.83 4.90
N ASN A 164 12.44 -32.05 4.38
CA ASN A 164 12.11 -33.28 5.07
C ASN A 164 13.45 -33.77 5.67
N SER A 165 13.54 -33.98 7.00
CA SER A 165 14.38 -35.02 7.65
C SER A 165 14.49 -34.86 9.18
N ILE A 166 14.02 -35.92 9.87
CA ILE A 166 14.66 -36.58 11.02
C ILE A 166 14.63 -35.83 12.38
N TRP A 167 13.59 -36.13 13.16
CA TRP A 167 13.78 -36.48 14.57
C TRP A 167 13.35 -37.92 14.79
N SER A 168 14.36 -38.79 14.92
CA SER A 168 14.24 -40.08 15.59
C SER A 168 14.01 -39.84 17.07
N SER A 169 12.95 -40.41 17.62
CA SER A 169 12.80 -40.62 19.06
C SER A 169 12.36 -42.05 19.25
N ASN A 170 13.32 -42.88 19.68
CA ASN A 170 13.10 -44.23 20.18
C ASN A 170 12.10 -44.19 21.33
N GLY A 171 10.98 -44.89 21.17
CA GLY A 171 10.01 -45.17 22.22
C GLY A 171 9.28 -46.44 21.86
N SER A 172 9.73 -47.54 22.46
CA SER A 172 9.26 -48.92 22.27
C SER A 172 7.74 -49.04 22.44
N GLN A 173 7.06 -49.63 21.46
CA GLN A 173 5.72 -50.20 21.63
C GLN A 173 5.84 -51.56 22.34
N PRO A 174 4.94 -51.92 23.27
CA PRO A 174 4.64 -53.31 23.55
C PRO A 174 3.49 -53.79 22.64
N GLU A 175 3.67 -54.96 22.03
CA GLU A 175 2.65 -55.73 21.32
C GLU A 175 1.54 -56.20 22.29
N ASN A 176 0.26 -56.18 21.86
CA ASN A 176 -0.66 -57.34 21.85
C ASN A 176 -2.05 -57.00 21.25
N PRO A 177 -2.96 -57.97 20.94
CA PRO A 177 -3.39 -58.19 19.57
C PRO A 177 -4.93 -58.18 19.36
N LYS A 178 -5.32 -58.26 18.08
CA LYS A 178 -6.62 -58.76 17.56
C LYS A 178 -7.93 -58.27 18.21
N SER A 179 -8.64 -57.41 17.49
CA SER A 179 -10.09 -57.53 17.34
C SER A 179 -10.57 -56.86 16.05
N ASN A 180 -10.56 -57.62 14.95
CA ASN A 180 -11.45 -57.37 13.82
C ASN A 180 -12.84 -57.85 14.23
N LEU A 181 -13.76 -56.93 14.46
CA LEU A 181 -15.21 -57.13 14.32
C LEU A 181 -15.80 -55.74 14.08
N PHE A 182 -16.60 -55.63 13.03
CA PHE A 182 -17.17 -54.43 12.37
C PHE A 182 -16.37 -53.94 11.15
N PRO A 183 -16.80 -54.27 9.91
CA PRO A 183 -16.38 -53.50 8.75
C PRO A 183 -17.04 -52.13 8.85
N PRO A 184 -16.31 -51.01 8.75
CA PRO A 184 -16.94 -49.73 8.53
C PRO A 184 -17.53 -49.78 7.11
N MET A 185 -18.84 -50.00 7.05
CA MET A 185 -19.69 -49.73 5.89
C MET A 185 -19.76 -48.21 5.67
N TYR A 186 -18.62 -47.60 5.34
CA TYR A 186 -18.56 -46.31 4.69
C TYR A 186 -18.21 -46.56 3.22
N ASN A 187 -19.14 -46.17 2.35
CA ASN A 187 -19.08 -46.30 0.90
C ASN A 187 -17.68 -46.09 0.31
N ASN A 188 -17.05 -47.17 -0.15
CA ASN A 188 -15.80 -47.17 -0.93
C ASN A 188 -15.96 -46.67 -2.38
N ARG A 189 -17.12 -46.14 -2.76
CA ARG A 189 -17.40 -45.64 -4.13
C ARG A 189 -16.67 -44.34 -4.49
N GLY A 190 -15.96 -43.71 -3.55
CA GLY A 190 -15.23 -42.45 -3.76
C GLY A 190 -13.77 -42.59 -4.23
N GLN A 191 -13.23 -43.81 -4.31
CA GLN A 191 -11.81 -44.08 -4.56
C GLN A 191 -11.55 -44.89 -5.86
N GLU A 192 -12.51 -44.94 -6.78
CA GLU A 192 -12.37 -45.67 -8.04
C GLU A 192 -11.36 -45.03 -9.02
N TRP A 193 -10.90 -43.81 -8.77
CA TRP A 193 -9.91 -43.14 -9.61
C TRP A 193 -8.45 -43.54 -9.28
N PHE A 194 -8.18 -44.20 -8.14
CA PHE A 194 -6.82 -44.69 -7.81
C PHE A 194 -6.35 -45.79 -8.77
N THR A 195 -7.29 -46.49 -9.41
CA THR A 195 -7.01 -47.52 -10.41
C THR A 195 -6.91 -46.98 -11.82
N CYS A 196 -7.21 -45.69 -12.04
CA CYS A 196 -7.17 -45.11 -13.37
C CYS A 196 -5.73 -44.95 -13.87
N SER A 197 -5.44 -45.54 -15.03
CA SER A 197 -4.11 -45.48 -15.62
C SER A 197 -3.92 -44.22 -16.45
N SER A 198 -5.00 -43.68 -17.03
CA SER A 198 -4.99 -42.52 -17.92
C SER A 198 -5.93 -41.39 -17.46
N LEU A 199 -5.65 -40.14 -17.89
CA LEU A 199 -6.55 -38.99 -17.65
C LEU A 199 -7.90 -39.17 -18.35
N LYS A 200 -7.95 -39.90 -19.47
CA LYS A 200 -9.18 -40.13 -20.25
C LYS A 200 -10.24 -40.92 -19.48
N GLU A 201 -9.84 -41.83 -18.60
CA GLU A 201 -10.77 -42.59 -17.74
C GLU A 201 -11.45 -41.72 -16.67
N LEU A 202 -10.90 -40.53 -16.42
CA LEU A 202 -11.45 -39.54 -15.50
C LEU A 202 -12.33 -38.50 -16.20
N LYS A 203 -12.57 -38.63 -17.51
CA LYS A 203 -13.44 -37.73 -18.25
C LYS A 203 -14.83 -37.65 -17.60
N GLY A 204 -15.33 -36.44 -17.43
CA GLY A 204 -16.57 -36.08 -16.73
C GLY A 204 -16.45 -36.00 -15.21
N ARG A 205 -15.27 -36.30 -14.64
CA ARG A 205 -15.02 -36.36 -13.20
C ARG A 205 -13.83 -35.52 -12.76
N ILE A 206 -13.16 -34.79 -13.66
CA ILE A 206 -11.91 -34.06 -13.35
C ILE A 206 -12.12 -33.04 -12.25
N SER A 207 -13.18 -32.22 -12.35
CA SER A 207 -13.50 -31.21 -11.32
C SER A 207 -13.74 -31.84 -9.95
N ALA A 208 -14.48 -32.95 -9.88
CA ALA A 208 -14.75 -33.66 -8.63
C ALA A 208 -13.47 -34.26 -8.02
N VAL A 209 -12.63 -34.89 -8.84
CA VAL A 209 -11.35 -35.46 -8.40
C VAL A 209 -10.37 -34.35 -7.96
N ALA A 210 -10.39 -33.18 -8.60
CA ALA A 210 -9.58 -32.02 -8.20
C ALA A 210 -9.96 -31.45 -6.82
N LYS A 211 -11.23 -31.57 -6.43
CA LYS A 211 -11.71 -31.15 -5.10
C LYS A 211 -11.38 -32.16 -4.00
N ASP A 212 -10.95 -33.37 -4.34
CA ASP A 212 -10.39 -34.34 -3.39
C ASP A 212 -8.89 -34.11 -3.18
N GLN A 213 -8.41 -34.27 -1.94
CA GLN A 213 -7.00 -34.05 -1.59
C GLN A 213 -6.07 -35.01 -2.33
N LYS A 214 -6.38 -36.30 -2.32
CA LYS A 214 -5.56 -37.33 -2.96
C LYS A 214 -5.76 -37.27 -4.48
N GLY A 215 -6.97 -37.00 -4.93
CA GLY A 215 -7.35 -36.84 -6.34
C GLY A 215 -6.59 -35.71 -7.01
N CYS A 216 -6.53 -34.54 -6.37
CA CYS A 216 -5.75 -33.41 -6.86
C CYS A 216 -4.26 -33.74 -6.96
N ARG A 217 -3.69 -34.48 -5.99
CA ARG A 217 -2.28 -34.91 -6.04
C ARG A 217 -2.03 -35.91 -7.15
N PHE A 218 -2.96 -36.82 -7.39
CA PHE A 218 -2.89 -37.75 -8.51
C PHE A 218 -2.93 -37.01 -9.85
N LEU A 219 -3.85 -36.06 -10.02
CA LEU A 219 -3.93 -35.24 -11.24
C LEU A 219 -2.65 -34.43 -11.45
N GLN A 220 -2.09 -33.80 -10.41
CA GLN A 220 -0.80 -33.09 -10.52
C GLN A 220 0.32 -34.00 -11.02
N LYS A 221 0.45 -35.22 -10.48
CA LYS A 221 1.46 -36.19 -10.94
C LYS A 221 1.31 -36.51 -12.43
N LYS A 222 0.09 -36.64 -12.94
CA LYS A 222 -0.16 -36.86 -14.38
C LYS A 222 0.30 -35.70 -15.26
N PHE A 223 0.36 -34.48 -14.72
CA PHE A 223 0.93 -33.31 -15.40
C PHE A 223 2.45 -33.20 -15.24
N ASP A 224 3.05 -33.83 -14.23
CA ASP A 224 4.49 -33.91 -14.03
C ASP A 224 5.14 -35.02 -14.89
N ASP A 225 4.38 -36.08 -15.20
CA ASP A 225 4.81 -37.15 -16.10
C ASP A 225 5.11 -36.57 -17.50
N GLN A 226 6.29 -36.86 -18.05
CA GLN A 226 6.95 -36.08 -19.11
C GLN A 226 6.25 -36.02 -20.49
N ILE A 227 5.05 -36.58 -20.66
CA ILE A 227 4.30 -36.54 -21.93
C ILE A 227 2.78 -36.45 -21.66
N ILE A 228 2.31 -35.31 -21.14
CA ILE A 228 0.88 -34.99 -21.21
C ILE A 228 0.52 -34.61 -22.64
N LYS A 229 -0.50 -35.27 -23.21
CA LYS A 229 -0.93 -35.00 -24.59
C LYS A 229 -1.80 -33.75 -24.63
N ARG A 230 -1.79 -33.04 -25.76
CA ARG A 230 -2.60 -31.82 -25.93
C ARG A 230 -4.09 -32.10 -25.76
N GLU A 231 -4.57 -33.25 -26.24
CA GLU A 231 -5.98 -33.63 -26.12
C GLU A 231 -6.40 -33.86 -24.66
N ASP A 232 -5.47 -34.32 -23.81
CA ASP A 232 -5.73 -34.50 -22.38
C ASP A 232 -5.80 -33.14 -21.67
N ILE A 233 -4.96 -32.18 -22.07
CA ILE A 233 -5.03 -30.79 -21.57
C ILE A 233 -6.36 -30.15 -21.98
N ASP A 234 -6.76 -30.27 -23.26
CA ASP A 234 -8.02 -29.71 -23.77
C ASP A 234 -9.23 -30.31 -23.05
N MET A 235 -9.19 -31.62 -22.78
CA MET A 235 -10.21 -32.31 -21.98
C MET A 235 -10.27 -31.73 -20.57
N VAL A 236 -9.14 -31.60 -19.88
CA VAL A 236 -9.10 -31.00 -18.53
C VAL A 236 -9.63 -29.57 -18.54
N ILE A 237 -9.21 -28.73 -19.50
CA ILE A 237 -9.72 -27.36 -19.66
C ILE A 237 -11.24 -27.35 -19.81
N SER A 238 -11.79 -28.22 -20.67
CA SER A 238 -13.22 -28.28 -20.93
C SER A 238 -14.05 -28.60 -19.69
N GLU A 239 -13.50 -29.35 -18.74
CA GLU A 239 -14.18 -29.73 -17.50
C GLU A 239 -14.01 -28.74 -16.35
N VAL A 240 -12.92 -27.96 -16.34
CA VAL A 240 -12.62 -27.03 -15.24
C VAL A 240 -13.03 -25.59 -15.53
N LYS A 241 -13.14 -25.19 -16.81
CA LYS A 241 -13.31 -23.78 -17.18
C LYS A 241 -14.56 -23.12 -16.60
N ASP A 242 -15.68 -23.83 -16.55
CA ASP A 242 -16.95 -23.27 -16.03
C ASP A 242 -16.91 -23.02 -14.51
N GLN A 243 -16.01 -23.70 -13.79
CA GLN A 243 -15.80 -23.57 -12.34
C GLN A 243 -14.44 -22.95 -12.00
N LEU A 244 -13.78 -22.29 -12.95
CA LEU A 244 -12.40 -21.85 -12.82
C LEU A 244 -12.16 -21.02 -11.55
N HIS A 245 -13.00 -20.01 -11.30
CA HIS A 245 -12.89 -19.16 -10.10
C HIS A 245 -12.99 -19.97 -8.80
N GLU A 246 -13.93 -20.92 -8.73
CA GLU A 246 -14.14 -21.76 -7.55
C GLU A 246 -12.91 -22.65 -7.30
N LEU A 247 -12.38 -23.26 -8.36
CA LEU A 247 -11.24 -24.18 -8.26
C LEU A 247 -9.95 -23.44 -7.87
N MET A 248 -9.76 -22.19 -8.32
CA MET A 248 -8.58 -21.38 -7.98
C MET A 248 -8.48 -21.03 -6.48
N VAL A 249 -9.61 -20.90 -5.79
CA VAL A 249 -9.65 -20.58 -4.35
C VAL A 249 -9.90 -21.81 -3.48
N HIS A 250 -10.11 -22.97 -4.08
CA HIS A 250 -10.37 -24.21 -3.34
C HIS A 250 -9.09 -24.76 -2.70
N GLN A 251 -9.16 -25.22 -1.45
CA GLN A 251 -8.03 -25.71 -0.64
C GLN A 251 -7.14 -26.78 -1.31
N PHE A 252 -7.71 -27.59 -2.21
CA PHE A 252 -6.98 -28.62 -2.99
C PHE A 252 -6.90 -28.29 -4.49
N ALA A 253 -8.04 -28.08 -5.16
CA ALA A 253 -8.10 -27.88 -6.61
C ALA A 253 -7.23 -26.72 -7.14
N ASN A 254 -6.89 -25.72 -6.32
CA ASN A 254 -6.00 -24.63 -6.72
C ASN A 254 -4.66 -25.14 -7.28
N TYR A 255 -4.13 -26.23 -6.71
CA TYR A 255 -2.86 -26.81 -7.17
C TYR A 255 -2.97 -27.42 -8.56
N LEU A 256 -4.12 -28.02 -8.90
CA LEU A 256 -4.36 -28.50 -10.26
C LEU A 256 -4.41 -27.34 -11.24
N ILE A 257 -5.13 -26.26 -10.91
CA ILE A 257 -5.24 -25.09 -11.80
C ILE A 257 -3.87 -24.43 -12.01
N GLN A 258 -3.08 -24.30 -10.95
CA GLN A 258 -1.69 -23.81 -11.06
C GLN A 258 -0.86 -24.69 -12.00
N LYS A 259 -0.97 -26.03 -11.87
CA LYS A 259 -0.24 -26.98 -12.72
C LYS A 259 -0.72 -26.94 -14.17
N LEU A 260 -2.02 -26.80 -14.39
CA LEU A 260 -2.61 -26.60 -15.70
C LEU A 260 -2.01 -25.35 -16.37
N PHE A 261 -1.94 -24.22 -15.66
CA PHE A 261 -1.34 -23.00 -16.20
C PHE A 261 0.14 -23.17 -16.58
N GLU A 262 0.89 -24.08 -15.98
CA GLU A 262 2.29 -24.32 -16.38
C GLU A 262 2.42 -24.91 -17.80
N VAL A 263 1.43 -25.69 -18.24
CA VAL A 263 1.52 -26.50 -19.48
C VAL A 263 0.66 -25.99 -20.64
N ILE A 264 -0.24 -25.01 -20.40
CA ILE A 264 -1.09 -24.47 -21.46
C ILE A 264 -0.31 -23.71 -22.54
N ASN A 265 -0.86 -23.73 -23.75
CA ASN A 265 -0.40 -22.96 -24.91
C ASN A 265 -1.01 -21.55 -24.94
N GLN A 266 -0.63 -20.73 -25.93
CA GLN A 266 -1.08 -19.34 -26.03
C GLN A 266 -2.58 -19.18 -26.30
N GLN A 267 -3.18 -20.05 -27.13
CA GLN A 267 -4.62 -20.03 -27.39
C GLN A 267 -5.42 -20.36 -26.14
N GLN A 268 -5.01 -21.40 -25.41
CA GLN A 268 -5.61 -21.79 -24.13
C GLN A 268 -5.40 -20.73 -23.03
N THR A 269 -4.25 -20.05 -23.03
CA THR A 269 -3.98 -18.91 -22.13
C THR A 269 -4.99 -17.80 -22.36
N THR A 270 -5.26 -17.45 -23.62
CA THR A 270 -6.28 -16.46 -23.97
C THR A 270 -7.69 -16.94 -23.58
N GLU A 271 -8.07 -18.19 -23.88
CA GLU A 271 -9.38 -18.75 -23.49
C GLU A 271 -9.61 -18.66 -21.98
N LEU A 272 -8.66 -19.17 -21.18
CA LEU A 272 -8.79 -19.19 -19.72
C LEU A 272 -8.71 -17.78 -19.12
N LEU A 273 -7.93 -16.87 -19.69
CA LEU A 273 -7.93 -15.46 -19.30
C LEU A 273 -9.30 -14.83 -19.49
N LEU A 274 -9.93 -15.02 -20.65
CA LEU A 274 -11.26 -14.49 -20.94
C LEU A 274 -12.31 -15.05 -19.95
N VAL A 275 -12.29 -16.36 -19.69
CA VAL A 275 -13.16 -16.99 -18.69
C VAL A 275 -12.95 -16.37 -17.31
N LEU A 276 -11.68 -16.20 -16.91
CA LEU A 276 -11.31 -15.65 -15.60
C LEU A 276 -11.80 -14.20 -15.43
N ILE A 277 -11.67 -13.35 -16.43
CA ILE A 277 -12.04 -11.92 -16.32
C ILE A 277 -13.51 -11.62 -16.60
N THR A 278 -14.24 -12.55 -17.25
CA THR A 278 -15.65 -12.35 -17.65
C THR A 278 -16.52 -11.92 -16.46
N ARG A 279 -16.29 -12.51 -15.29
CA ARG A 279 -17.03 -12.20 -14.06
C ARG A 279 -16.19 -11.33 -13.14
N LYS A 280 -16.24 -10.00 -13.33
CA LYS A 280 -15.42 -9.01 -12.59
C LYS A 280 -15.39 -9.24 -11.07
N GLN A 281 -16.55 -9.46 -10.46
CA GLN A 281 -16.64 -9.68 -9.01
C GLN A 281 -15.90 -10.96 -8.58
N ARG A 282 -16.11 -12.08 -9.30
CA ARG A 282 -15.43 -13.34 -9.02
C ARG A 282 -13.93 -13.25 -9.28
N PHE A 283 -13.52 -12.49 -10.29
CA PHE A 283 -12.11 -12.22 -10.55
C PHE A 283 -11.46 -11.48 -9.37
N MET A 284 -12.12 -10.45 -8.83
CA MET A 284 -11.63 -9.73 -7.65
C MET A 284 -11.53 -10.65 -6.42
N GLU A 285 -12.51 -11.50 -6.17
CA GLU A 285 -12.47 -12.51 -5.10
C GLU A 285 -11.24 -13.42 -5.26
N VAL A 286 -10.99 -13.95 -6.46
CA VAL A 286 -9.81 -14.77 -6.75
C VAL A 286 -8.51 -14.00 -6.51
N CYS A 287 -8.43 -12.75 -6.96
CA CYS A 287 -7.23 -11.92 -6.82
C CYS A 287 -6.89 -11.60 -5.35
N THR A 288 -7.91 -11.50 -4.49
CA THR A 288 -7.76 -11.15 -3.08
C THR A 288 -7.70 -12.37 -2.15
N ASP A 289 -7.86 -13.57 -2.70
CA ASP A 289 -7.73 -14.85 -1.99
C ASP A 289 -6.26 -15.31 -1.91
N PRO A 290 -5.80 -15.86 -0.76
CA PRO A 290 -4.41 -16.33 -0.60
C PRO A 290 -4.00 -17.45 -1.55
N LEU A 291 -4.93 -18.30 -2.01
CA LEU A 291 -4.69 -19.38 -2.97
C LEU A 291 -4.92 -18.89 -4.40
N GLY A 292 -6.00 -18.14 -4.60
CA GLY A 292 -6.40 -17.58 -5.88
C GLY A 292 -5.34 -16.65 -6.47
N THR A 293 -4.74 -15.78 -5.65
CA THR A 293 -3.65 -14.89 -6.09
C THR A 293 -2.50 -15.69 -6.69
N ARG A 294 -2.09 -16.81 -6.08
CA ARG A 294 -1.01 -17.67 -6.61
C ARG A 294 -1.35 -18.28 -7.97
N ALA A 295 -2.61 -18.66 -8.17
CA ALA A 295 -3.08 -19.17 -9.45
C ALA A 295 -3.09 -18.07 -10.53
N VAL A 296 -3.53 -16.85 -10.22
CA VAL A 296 -3.45 -15.70 -11.15
C VAL A 296 -1.99 -15.41 -11.51
N GLN A 297 -1.10 -15.39 -10.51
CA GLN A 297 0.34 -15.19 -10.71
C GLN A 297 0.93 -16.22 -11.68
N LYS A 298 0.53 -17.50 -11.57
CA LYS A 298 0.96 -18.56 -12.49
C LYS A 298 0.44 -18.35 -13.91
N LEU A 299 -0.81 -17.92 -14.09
CA LEU A 299 -1.35 -17.58 -15.41
C LEU A 299 -0.60 -16.41 -16.05
N MET A 300 -0.29 -15.36 -15.27
CA MET A 300 0.47 -14.18 -15.74
C MET A 300 1.84 -14.56 -16.31
N LEU A 301 2.53 -15.55 -15.73
CA LEU A 301 3.82 -16.04 -16.25
C LEU A 301 3.74 -16.72 -17.64
N ARG A 302 2.53 -17.01 -18.13
CA ARG A 302 2.30 -17.62 -19.45
C ARG A 302 1.97 -16.61 -20.52
N MET A 303 1.68 -15.37 -20.14
CA MET A 303 1.30 -14.33 -21.07
C MET A 303 2.53 -13.91 -21.88
N LYS A 304 2.41 -14.02 -23.20
CA LYS A 304 3.49 -13.64 -24.13
C LYS A 304 3.03 -12.63 -25.18
N SER A 305 1.73 -12.56 -25.46
CA SER A 305 1.19 -11.63 -26.43
C SER A 305 0.81 -10.30 -25.77
N GLN A 306 1.02 -9.21 -26.52
CA GLN A 306 0.60 -7.88 -26.11
C GLN A 306 -0.92 -7.81 -25.84
N GLU A 307 -1.70 -8.56 -26.62
CA GLU A 307 -3.15 -8.66 -26.46
C GLU A 307 -3.54 -9.21 -25.08
N GLN A 308 -2.94 -10.33 -24.64
CA GLN A 308 -3.23 -10.92 -23.33
C GLN A 308 -2.90 -9.96 -22.19
N ILE A 309 -1.73 -9.31 -22.27
CA ILE A 309 -1.27 -8.34 -21.28
C ILE A 309 -2.24 -7.15 -21.23
N SER A 310 -2.59 -6.59 -22.38
CA SER A 310 -3.53 -5.47 -22.48
C SER A 310 -4.91 -5.81 -21.92
N ILE A 311 -5.45 -7.00 -22.24
CA ILE A 311 -6.74 -7.47 -21.70
C ILE A 311 -6.67 -7.56 -20.18
N LEU A 312 -5.65 -8.22 -19.61
CA LEU A 312 -5.50 -8.36 -18.16
C LEU A 312 -5.40 -6.98 -17.48
N LEU A 313 -4.52 -6.11 -17.96
CA LEU A 313 -4.28 -4.80 -17.36
C LEU A 313 -5.51 -3.90 -17.43
N SER A 314 -6.33 -4.01 -18.49
CA SER A 314 -7.59 -3.25 -18.60
C SER A 314 -8.59 -3.58 -17.48
N VAL A 315 -8.60 -4.84 -17.02
CA VAL A 315 -9.49 -5.30 -15.93
C VAL A 315 -8.87 -5.07 -14.56
N LEU A 316 -7.54 -5.14 -14.45
CA LEU A 316 -6.84 -4.85 -13.19
C LEU A 316 -6.86 -3.36 -12.83
N LYS A 317 -6.77 -2.45 -13.81
CA LYS A 317 -6.74 -1.00 -13.58
C LYS A 317 -7.85 -0.51 -12.63
N PRO A 318 -9.15 -0.74 -12.88
CA PRO A 318 -10.22 -0.24 -12.01
C PRO A 318 -10.21 -0.84 -10.60
N ILE A 319 -9.49 -1.94 -10.36
CA ILE A 319 -9.40 -2.60 -9.05
C ILE A 319 -8.00 -2.48 -8.44
N ALA A 320 -7.08 -1.72 -9.07
CA ALA A 320 -5.67 -1.69 -8.70
C ALA A 320 -5.46 -1.20 -7.27
N VAL A 321 -6.19 -0.17 -6.84
CA VAL A 321 -6.14 0.37 -5.46
C VAL A 321 -6.63 -0.68 -4.46
N THR A 322 -7.75 -1.34 -4.74
CA THR A 322 -8.28 -2.42 -3.89
C THR A 322 -7.29 -3.56 -3.73
N LEU A 323 -6.63 -3.96 -4.82
CA LEU A 323 -5.59 -5.01 -4.77
C LEU A 323 -4.36 -4.54 -3.99
N THR A 324 -3.92 -3.29 -4.18
CA THR A 324 -2.78 -2.70 -3.47
C THR A 324 -3.02 -2.65 -1.96
N ASN A 325 -4.24 -2.34 -1.53
CA ASN A 325 -4.62 -2.29 -0.11
C ASN A 325 -4.97 -3.69 0.48
N ASN A 326 -4.79 -4.76 -0.29
CA ASN A 326 -5.10 -6.12 0.15
C ASN A 326 -3.83 -6.93 0.45
N ILE A 327 -3.84 -7.65 1.57
CA ILE A 327 -2.73 -8.51 2.04
C ILE A 327 -2.32 -9.63 1.08
N HIS A 328 -3.15 -9.98 0.10
CA HIS A 328 -2.87 -11.00 -0.93
C HIS A 328 -2.91 -10.41 -2.34
N GLY A 329 -3.82 -9.46 -2.59
CA GLY A 329 -4.00 -8.80 -3.88
C GLY A 329 -2.77 -8.03 -4.35
N HIS A 330 -1.97 -7.48 -3.44
CA HIS A 330 -0.79 -6.70 -3.80
C HIS A 330 0.24 -7.52 -4.59
N HIS A 331 0.30 -8.84 -4.39
CA HIS A 331 1.19 -9.72 -5.13
C HIS A 331 0.92 -9.74 -6.64
N ILE A 332 -0.31 -9.45 -7.06
CA ILE A 332 -0.68 -9.33 -8.48
C ILE A 332 -0.14 -8.01 -9.04
N ILE A 333 -0.29 -6.91 -8.29
CA ILE A 333 0.23 -5.59 -8.66
C ILE A 333 1.77 -5.62 -8.75
N ASP A 334 2.43 -6.21 -7.75
CA ASP A 334 3.88 -6.40 -7.74
C ASP A 334 4.35 -7.19 -8.97
N GLN A 335 3.65 -8.28 -9.30
CA GLN A 335 4.00 -9.08 -10.45
C GLN A 335 3.76 -8.35 -11.77
N CYS A 336 2.69 -7.56 -11.90
CA CYS A 336 2.48 -6.70 -13.06
C CYS A 336 3.69 -5.80 -13.27
N ILE A 337 4.06 -5.03 -12.23
CA ILE A 337 5.17 -4.06 -12.28
C ILE A 337 6.52 -4.76 -12.54
N SER A 338 6.72 -5.98 -12.03
CA SER A 338 7.99 -6.70 -12.16
C SER A 338 8.13 -7.47 -13.47
N THR A 339 7.02 -7.89 -14.09
CA THR A 339 7.02 -8.81 -15.24
C THR A 339 6.79 -8.10 -16.56
N PHE A 340 5.91 -7.11 -16.59
CA PHE A 340 5.53 -6.41 -17.81
C PHE A 340 6.34 -5.12 -17.99
N SER A 341 6.30 -4.54 -19.20
CA SER A 341 7.06 -3.32 -19.47
C SER A 341 6.52 -2.12 -18.69
N ASN A 342 7.35 -1.08 -18.54
CA ASN A 342 6.91 0.19 -17.95
C ASN A 342 5.80 0.87 -18.78
N GLU A 343 5.76 0.64 -20.10
CA GLU A 343 4.73 1.18 -20.97
C GLU A 343 3.38 0.50 -20.71
N ASP A 344 3.38 -0.83 -20.59
CA ASP A 344 2.18 -1.61 -20.29
C ASP A 344 1.59 -1.23 -18.93
N THR A 345 2.45 -1.17 -17.92
CA THR A 345 2.04 -0.96 -16.53
C THR A 345 1.84 0.51 -16.18
N LYS A 346 2.08 1.44 -17.13
CA LYS A 346 1.93 2.89 -16.92
C LYS A 346 0.58 3.24 -16.32
N HIS A 347 -0.51 2.71 -16.88
CA HIS A 347 -1.85 3.02 -16.41
C HIS A 347 -2.17 2.49 -15.00
N ILE A 348 -1.53 1.38 -14.60
CA ILE A 348 -1.65 0.84 -13.24
C ILE A 348 -0.86 1.71 -12.27
N ALA A 349 0.38 2.05 -12.62
CA ALA A 349 1.21 2.94 -11.82
C ALA A 349 0.57 4.32 -11.66
N ASP A 350 -0.08 4.83 -12.72
CA ASP A 350 -0.80 6.09 -12.69
C ASP A 350 -2.01 6.05 -11.75
N GLU A 351 -2.75 4.94 -11.73
CA GLU A 351 -3.88 4.74 -10.82
C GLU A 351 -3.42 4.72 -9.36
N ILE A 352 -2.33 4.02 -9.06
CA ILE A 352 -1.71 4.00 -7.73
C ILE A 352 -1.25 5.41 -7.33
N ALA A 353 -0.63 6.14 -8.24
CA ALA A 353 -0.17 7.50 -7.97
C ALA A 353 -1.33 8.48 -7.72
N ASN A 354 -2.45 8.34 -8.44
CA ASN A 354 -3.64 9.17 -8.25
C ASN A 354 -4.32 8.93 -6.89
N ASN A 355 -4.15 7.74 -6.31
CA ASN A 355 -4.74 7.34 -5.02
C ASN A 355 -3.67 7.20 -3.93
N CYS A 356 -2.52 7.89 -4.08
CA CYS A 356 -1.35 7.73 -3.23
C CYS A 356 -1.67 7.92 -1.73
N MET A 357 -2.48 8.92 -1.38
CA MET A 357 -2.84 9.22 0.01
C MET A 357 -3.70 8.13 0.66
N ASP A 358 -4.69 7.62 -0.06
CA ASP A 358 -5.55 6.54 0.43
C ASP A 358 -4.74 5.27 0.67
N ILE A 359 -3.80 4.98 -0.22
CA ILE A 359 -2.90 3.83 -0.10
C ILE A 359 -1.89 4.04 1.05
N ALA A 360 -1.30 5.23 1.18
CA ALA A 360 -0.33 5.56 2.23
C ALA A 360 -0.92 5.48 3.65
N THR A 361 -2.23 5.66 3.76
CA THR A 361 -2.98 5.61 5.03
C THR A 361 -3.68 4.28 5.27
N ASP A 362 -3.58 3.32 4.35
CA ASP A 362 -4.06 1.95 4.57
C ASP A 362 -3.03 1.07 5.32
N LYS A 363 -3.53 0.12 6.10
CA LYS A 363 -2.71 -0.81 6.90
C LYS A 363 -1.80 -1.69 6.04
N SER A 364 -2.31 -2.17 4.91
CA SER A 364 -1.57 -3.00 3.96
C SER A 364 -0.93 -2.12 2.88
N GLY A 365 -1.70 -1.15 2.39
CA GLY A 365 -1.33 -0.23 1.32
C GLY A 365 -0.03 0.51 1.60
N CYS A 366 0.23 0.96 2.83
CA CYS A 366 1.46 1.69 3.14
C CYS A 366 2.73 0.84 2.90
N CYS A 367 2.65 -0.48 3.14
CA CYS A 367 3.76 -1.39 2.88
C CYS A 367 4.00 -1.57 1.39
N VAL A 368 2.91 -1.70 0.62
CA VAL A 368 2.95 -1.90 -0.82
C VAL A 368 3.39 -0.63 -1.54
N LEU A 369 2.94 0.55 -1.09
CA LEU A 369 3.39 1.82 -1.63
C LEU A 369 4.91 1.98 -1.53
N ASN A 370 5.52 1.57 -0.42
CA ASN A 370 6.97 1.58 -0.26
C ASN A 370 7.67 0.64 -1.28
N GLN A 371 7.06 -0.50 -1.59
CA GLN A 371 7.55 -1.40 -2.64
C GLN A 371 7.40 -0.76 -4.02
N CYS A 372 6.25 -0.14 -4.32
CA CYS A 372 6.05 0.60 -5.57
C CYS A 372 7.10 1.70 -5.75
N LEU A 373 7.35 2.50 -4.72
CA LEU A 373 8.39 3.56 -4.73
C LEU A 373 9.81 3.02 -4.96
N SER A 374 10.06 1.74 -4.66
CA SER A 374 11.36 1.09 -4.88
C SER A 374 11.54 0.58 -6.30
N HIS A 375 10.48 0.05 -6.92
CA HIS A 375 10.56 -0.67 -8.19
C HIS A 375 10.08 0.15 -9.39
N VAL A 376 9.14 1.07 -9.19
CA VAL A 376 8.62 1.95 -10.24
C VAL A 376 9.68 3.02 -10.54
N GLN A 377 10.05 3.17 -11.81
CA GLN A 377 11.01 4.19 -12.27
C GLN A 377 10.38 5.14 -13.30
N THR A 378 9.09 5.40 -13.16
CA THR A 378 8.28 6.21 -14.08
C THR A 378 7.88 7.53 -13.45
N GLU A 379 7.32 8.44 -14.25
CA GLU A 379 6.71 9.70 -13.79
C GLU A 379 5.70 9.50 -12.63
N ALA A 380 5.03 8.36 -12.58
CA ALA A 380 4.12 8.01 -11.49
C ALA A 380 4.83 7.98 -10.13
N ARG A 381 6.09 7.53 -10.07
CA ARG A 381 6.88 7.58 -8.83
C ARG A 381 7.14 9.01 -8.39
N ASP A 382 7.49 9.90 -9.31
CA ASP A 382 7.75 11.29 -8.96
C ASP A 382 6.47 11.99 -8.48
N ARG A 383 5.31 11.66 -9.09
CA ARG A 383 4.00 12.11 -8.60
C ARG A 383 3.68 11.59 -7.21
N MET A 384 3.92 10.30 -6.93
CA MET A 384 3.76 9.73 -5.59
C MET A 384 4.67 10.42 -4.56
N LEU A 385 5.95 10.65 -4.90
CA LEU A 385 6.89 11.36 -4.02
C LEU A 385 6.47 12.80 -3.77
N ALA A 386 6.01 13.51 -4.80
CA ALA A 386 5.50 14.88 -4.67
C ALA A 386 4.26 14.94 -3.77
N GLU A 387 3.33 13.98 -3.92
CA GLU A 387 2.12 13.89 -3.08
C GLU A 387 2.48 13.59 -1.62
N ILE A 388 3.42 12.67 -1.37
CA ILE A 388 3.91 12.35 -0.02
C ILE A 388 4.60 13.56 0.61
N ILE A 389 5.42 14.29 -0.16
CA ILE A 389 6.06 15.52 0.32
C ILE A 389 4.99 16.55 0.67
N SER A 390 4.06 16.85 -0.24
CA SER A 390 3.00 17.85 -0.02
C SER A 390 2.20 17.59 1.27
N ASN A 391 1.89 16.31 1.53
CA ASN A 391 1.11 15.87 2.68
C ASN A 391 1.97 15.35 3.85
N ALA A 392 3.27 15.65 3.89
CA ALA A 392 4.21 15.05 4.84
C ALA A 392 3.78 15.22 6.30
N PHE A 393 3.19 16.37 6.67
CA PHE A 393 2.69 16.62 8.02
C PHE A 393 1.57 15.64 8.40
N ILE A 394 0.52 15.57 7.59
CA ILE A 394 -0.65 14.70 7.81
C ILE A 394 -0.20 13.23 7.88
N LEU A 395 0.65 12.80 6.94
CA LEU A 395 1.17 11.44 6.93
C LEU A 395 2.03 11.14 8.17
N SER A 396 2.82 12.10 8.65
CA SER A 396 3.66 11.92 9.84
C SER A 396 2.85 11.68 11.11
N GLU A 397 1.67 12.28 11.23
CA GLU A 397 0.75 12.05 12.35
C GLU A 397 -0.10 10.78 12.20
N HIS A 398 -0.14 10.19 11.01
CA HIS A 398 -0.96 9.01 10.74
C HIS A 398 -0.33 7.72 11.27
N CYS A 399 -1.14 6.79 11.79
CA CYS A 399 -0.68 5.54 12.40
C CYS A 399 0.03 4.59 11.41
N TYR A 400 -0.28 4.69 10.12
CA TYR A 400 0.40 3.98 9.02
C TYR A 400 1.26 4.90 8.16
N GLY A 401 0.81 6.14 7.91
CA GLY A 401 1.48 7.07 6.99
C GLY A 401 2.87 7.47 7.45
N ASN A 402 3.11 7.48 8.76
CA ASN A 402 4.42 7.82 9.33
C ASN A 402 5.52 6.87 8.84
N TYR A 403 5.19 5.62 8.54
CA TYR A 403 6.14 4.66 7.99
C TYR A 403 6.50 4.97 6.53
N VAL A 404 5.56 5.49 5.75
CA VAL A 404 5.81 5.95 4.36
C VAL A 404 6.76 7.15 4.38
N VAL A 405 6.53 8.13 5.24
CA VAL A 405 7.42 9.30 5.39
C VAL A 405 8.83 8.86 5.82
N GLN A 406 8.94 7.98 6.82
CA GLN A 406 10.22 7.42 7.26
C GLN A 406 10.92 6.61 6.16
N PHE A 407 10.16 5.92 5.31
CA PHE A 407 10.67 5.18 4.18
C PHE A 407 11.26 6.11 3.13
N VAL A 408 10.53 7.14 2.72
CA VAL A 408 11.00 8.15 1.75
C VAL A 408 12.28 8.84 2.24
N VAL A 409 12.33 9.23 3.51
CA VAL A 409 13.56 9.74 4.14
C VAL A 409 14.69 8.70 4.11
N GLY A 410 14.36 7.43 4.28
CA GLY A 410 15.28 6.29 4.22
C GLY A 410 15.83 5.98 2.83
N MET A 411 15.19 6.42 1.75
CA MET A 411 15.66 6.20 0.36
C MET A 411 16.96 6.97 0.06
N ARG A 412 17.34 7.95 0.88
CA ARG A 412 18.56 8.78 0.73
C ARG A 412 18.64 9.55 -0.59
N LEU A 413 17.50 9.83 -1.20
CA LEU A 413 17.41 10.77 -2.32
C LEU A 413 17.53 12.19 -1.77
N ARG A 414 18.70 12.82 -1.96
CA ARG A 414 19.06 14.10 -1.31
C ARG A 414 17.99 15.18 -1.50
N HIS A 415 17.55 15.41 -2.75
CA HIS A 415 16.55 16.42 -3.08
C HIS A 415 15.18 16.13 -2.46
N VAL A 416 14.69 14.89 -2.59
CA VAL A 416 13.41 14.45 -2.01
C VAL A 416 13.44 14.57 -0.49
N THR A 417 14.51 14.11 0.15
CA THR A 417 14.68 14.16 1.61
C THR A 417 14.74 15.60 2.10
N SER A 418 15.48 16.47 1.41
CA SER A 418 15.56 17.90 1.73
C SER A 418 14.19 18.57 1.61
N ASN A 419 13.46 18.33 0.52
CA ASN A 419 12.13 18.91 0.32
C ASN A 419 11.14 18.45 1.39
N LEU A 420 11.16 17.17 1.74
CA LEU A 420 10.32 16.60 2.81
C LEU A 420 10.64 17.25 4.17
N ILE A 421 11.93 17.35 4.52
CA ILE A 421 12.36 17.97 5.78
C ILE A 421 12.00 19.46 5.82
N MET A 422 12.09 20.16 4.69
CA MET A 422 11.69 21.55 4.58
C MET A 422 10.18 21.71 4.67
N GLN A 423 9.39 20.79 4.12
CA GLN A 423 7.92 20.82 4.24
C GLN A 423 7.47 20.70 5.70
N LEU A 424 8.17 19.90 6.52
CA LEU A 424 7.85 19.72 7.93
C LEU A 424 8.33 20.89 8.83
N ARG A 425 9.04 21.88 8.28
CA ARG A 425 9.54 23.03 9.05
C ARG A 425 8.38 23.82 9.66
N GLY A 426 8.55 24.23 10.92
CA GLY A 426 7.52 24.89 11.72
C GLY A 426 6.55 23.92 12.40
N THR A 427 6.67 22.61 12.16
CA THR A 427 5.82 21.57 12.76
C THR A 427 6.60 20.60 13.64
N TYR A 428 7.91 20.75 13.79
CA TYR A 428 8.73 19.75 14.50
C TYR A 428 8.38 19.65 15.98
N VAL A 429 7.91 20.73 16.60
CA VAL A 429 7.50 20.73 18.01
C VAL A 429 6.22 19.91 18.21
N SER A 430 5.18 20.14 17.40
CA SER A 430 3.93 19.38 17.47
C SER A 430 4.16 17.90 17.12
N LEU A 431 4.92 17.63 16.04
CA LEU A 431 5.28 16.26 15.66
C LEU A 431 6.10 15.56 16.75
N SER A 432 6.97 16.26 17.47
CA SER A 432 7.78 15.66 18.54
C SER A 432 6.92 15.13 19.69
N MET A 433 5.76 15.74 19.94
CA MET A 433 4.82 15.33 20.98
C MET A 433 3.71 14.39 20.45
N ASN A 434 3.75 14.07 19.15
CA ASN A 434 2.84 13.09 18.54
C ASN A 434 3.43 11.67 18.62
N LYS A 435 2.60 10.69 18.98
CA LYS A 435 2.97 9.27 19.10
C LYS A 435 3.66 8.72 17.84
N TYR A 436 3.18 9.10 16.66
CA TYR A 436 3.67 8.63 15.37
C TYR A 436 4.69 9.62 14.79
N GLY A 437 4.38 10.92 14.87
CA GLY A 437 5.23 12.00 14.35
C GLY A 437 6.62 12.05 14.98
N SER A 438 6.75 11.72 16.27
CA SER A 438 8.04 11.73 16.99
C SER A 438 9.08 10.83 16.31
N ASN A 439 8.65 9.67 15.80
CA ASN A 439 9.53 8.75 15.06
C ASN A 439 10.02 9.38 13.75
N VAL A 440 9.17 10.14 13.07
CA VAL A 440 9.54 10.89 11.85
C VAL A 440 10.58 11.95 12.19
N VAL A 441 10.37 12.75 13.25
CA VAL A 441 11.33 13.78 13.68
C VAL A 441 12.70 13.15 14.00
N GLU A 442 12.70 12.04 14.76
CA GLU A 442 13.93 11.30 15.05
C GLU A 442 14.63 10.76 13.79
N LYS A 443 13.86 10.34 12.78
CA LYS A 443 14.41 9.87 11.51
C LYS A 443 15.03 11.03 10.72
N CYS A 444 14.34 12.15 10.59
CA CYS A 444 14.80 13.34 9.89
C CYS A 444 16.12 13.89 10.47
N MET A 445 16.25 13.90 11.80
CA MET A 445 17.49 14.32 12.48
C MET A 445 18.71 13.43 12.19
N LYS A 446 18.50 12.19 11.73
CA LYS A 446 19.59 11.25 11.41
C LYS A 446 20.09 11.38 9.96
N CYS A 447 19.48 12.26 9.15
CA CYS A 447 19.79 12.39 7.72
C CYS A 447 21.11 13.12 7.46
N SER A 448 21.29 14.30 8.05
CA SER A 448 22.51 15.11 7.92
C SER A 448 22.65 16.03 9.14
N SER A 449 23.88 16.50 9.40
CA SER A 449 24.14 17.45 10.48
C SER A 449 23.42 18.79 10.28
N GLU A 450 23.22 19.20 9.02
CA GLU A 450 22.50 20.43 8.67
C GLU A 450 21.01 20.32 9.02
N HIS A 451 20.35 19.26 8.57
CA HIS A 451 18.94 19.01 8.90
C HIS A 451 18.76 18.82 10.40
N ALA A 452 19.65 18.07 11.06
CA ALA A 452 19.64 17.93 12.51
C ALA A 452 19.74 19.29 13.21
N SER A 453 20.68 20.15 12.79
CA SER A 453 20.86 21.48 13.35
C SER A 453 19.62 22.36 13.19
N MET A 454 18.96 22.32 12.03
CA MET A 454 17.72 23.06 11.79
C MET A 454 16.60 22.60 12.74
N ILE A 455 16.33 21.30 12.77
CA ILE A 455 15.26 20.69 13.58
C ILE A 455 15.49 20.97 15.07
N ILE A 456 16.72 20.77 15.55
CA ILE A 456 17.08 20.98 16.95
C ILE A 456 16.89 22.45 17.35
N LYS A 457 17.29 23.39 16.50
CA LYS A 457 17.11 24.82 16.77
C LYS A 457 15.63 25.19 16.82
N GLU A 458 14.81 24.67 15.90
CA GLU A 458 13.36 24.90 15.92
C GLU A 458 12.76 24.46 17.26
N ILE A 459 13.07 23.25 17.72
CA ILE A 459 12.56 22.74 19.00
C ILE A 459 13.10 23.55 20.19
N MET A 460 14.38 23.92 20.20
CA MET A 460 15.02 24.63 21.32
C MET A 460 14.48 26.04 21.56
N PHE A 461 14.12 26.74 20.50
CA PHE A 461 13.68 28.14 20.57
C PHE A 461 12.16 28.29 20.59
N ASP A 462 11.42 27.19 20.57
CA ASP A 462 9.97 27.21 20.71
C ASP A 462 9.54 27.43 22.18
N ILE A 463 8.39 28.09 22.35
CA ILE A 463 7.81 28.36 23.67
C ILE A 463 7.44 27.07 24.43
N ASP A 464 7.12 26.00 23.69
CA ASP A 464 6.72 24.71 24.23
C ASP A 464 7.92 23.76 24.43
N PHE A 465 9.16 24.24 24.34
CA PHE A 465 10.36 23.42 24.57
C PHE A 465 10.30 22.62 25.89
N LEU A 466 9.84 23.25 26.99
CA LEU A 466 9.67 22.56 28.27
C LEU A 466 8.63 21.44 28.20
N LYS A 467 7.52 21.65 27.47
CA LYS A 467 6.51 20.61 27.25
C LYS A 467 7.11 19.44 26.49
N VAL A 468 7.92 19.70 25.44
CA VAL A 468 8.61 18.64 24.68
C VAL A 468 9.54 17.81 25.58
N LEU A 469 10.28 18.43 26.50
CA LEU A 469 11.14 17.72 27.47
C LEU A 469 10.35 16.81 28.41
N GLN A 470 9.12 17.21 28.74
CA GLN A 470 8.24 16.52 29.66
C GLN A 470 7.26 15.56 28.96
N ASP A 471 7.15 15.61 27.65
CA ASP A 471 6.19 14.79 26.90
C ASP A 471 6.59 13.31 26.84
N ALA A 472 5.60 12.42 26.76
CA ALA A 472 5.78 10.97 26.72
C ALA A 472 6.54 10.48 25.47
N TYR A 473 6.49 11.24 24.37
CA TYR A 473 7.21 10.98 23.12
C TYR A 473 8.34 12.00 22.89
N GLY A 474 8.07 13.27 23.16
CA GLY A 474 9.04 14.37 22.97
C GLY A 474 10.35 14.17 23.71
N ASN A 475 10.33 13.55 24.89
CA ASN A 475 11.55 13.21 25.62
C ASN A 475 12.52 12.32 24.82
N TYR A 476 12.01 11.41 23.99
CA TYR A 476 12.84 10.57 23.12
C TYR A 476 13.43 11.38 21.96
N VAL A 477 12.66 12.30 21.40
CA VAL A 477 13.15 13.24 20.38
C VAL A 477 14.31 14.07 20.91
N ILE A 478 14.21 14.62 22.12
CA ILE A 478 15.30 15.39 22.73
C ILE A 478 16.53 14.51 23.03
N GLN A 479 16.33 13.28 23.49
CA GLN A 479 17.43 12.33 23.68
C GLN A 479 18.14 12.00 22.35
N SER A 480 17.38 11.91 21.26
CA SER A 480 17.91 11.76 19.90
C SER A 480 18.63 13.02 19.43
N ALA A 481 18.09 14.21 19.69
CA ALA A 481 18.76 15.50 19.44
C ALA A 481 20.13 15.59 20.15
N LEU A 482 20.19 15.21 21.43
CA LEU A 482 21.44 15.12 22.21
C LEU A 482 22.44 14.12 21.61
N ARG A 483 21.96 13.04 20.96
CA ARG A 483 22.80 12.01 20.35
C ARG A 483 23.42 12.48 19.03
N VAL A 484 22.66 13.21 18.22
CA VAL A 484 23.11 13.63 16.87
C VAL A 484 23.83 14.98 16.87
N SER A 485 23.58 15.84 17.86
CA SER A 485 24.25 17.14 17.99
C SER A 485 25.71 17.02 18.43
N LYS A 486 26.55 17.94 17.94
CA LYS A 486 27.98 18.03 18.23
C LYS A 486 28.39 19.51 18.40
N GLY A 487 29.53 19.74 19.06
CA GLY A 487 30.10 21.09 19.27
C GLY A 487 29.13 22.07 19.92
N ASP A 488 29.17 23.32 19.48
CA ASP A 488 28.36 24.42 20.02
C ASP A 488 26.86 24.13 20.12
N LEU A 489 26.30 23.40 19.15
CA LEU A 489 24.87 23.07 19.15
C LEU A 489 24.54 22.15 20.33
N TYR A 490 25.38 21.15 20.58
CA TYR A 490 25.23 20.25 21.71
C TYR A 490 25.33 21.02 23.04
N ASP A 491 26.33 21.89 23.19
CA ASP A 491 26.53 22.66 24.42
C ASP A 491 25.41 23.67 24.66
N LYS A 492 24.84 24.26 23.59
CA LYS A 492 23.65 25.10 23.67
C LYS A 492 22.43 24.28 24.11
N LEU A 493 22.19 23.11 23.50
CA LEU A 493 21.07 22.24 23.85
C LEU A 493 21.15 21.80 25.33
N VAL A 494 22.32 21.38 25.79
CA VAL A 494 22.54 21.00 27.20
C VAL A 494 22.27 22.17 28.14
N ARG A 495 22.78 23.37 27.84
CA ARG A 495 22.51 24.56 28.66
C ARG A 495 21.03 24.90 28.73
N PHE A 496 20.31 24.79 27.62
CA PHE A 496 18.85 25.01 27.57
C PHE A 496 18.11 24.01 28.45
N ILE A 497 18.42 22.72 28.35
CA ILE A 497 17.82 21.68 29.19
C ILE A 497 18.07 21.95 30.68
N LEU A 498 19.31 22.30 31.05
CA LEU A 498 19.69 22.51 32.45
C LEU A 498 19.05 23.76 33.10
N ARG A 499 18.60 24.75 32.31
CA ARG A 499 17.82 25.89 32.84
C ARG A 499 16.49 25.45 33.44
N HIS A 500 15.96 24.32 32.99
CA HIS A 500 14.70 23.75 33.49
C HIS A 500 14.93 22.64 34.53
N TYR A 501 16.15 22.50 35.08
CA TYR A 501 16.51 21.42 36.00
C TYR A 501 15.52 21.27 37.17
N SER A 502 15.13 22.39 37.80
CA SER A 502 14.23 22.44 38.96
C SER A 502 12.87 21.77 38.71
N VAL A 503 12.38 21.77 37.47
CA VAL A 503 11.10 21.16 37.10
C VAL A 503 11.31 19.76 36.51
N LEU A 504 12.44 19.52 35.83
CA LEU A 504 12.70 18.25 35.16
C LEU A 504 13.14 17.13 36.13
N HIS A 505 13.84 17.45 37.22
CA HIS A 505 14.43 16.43 38.10
C HIS A 505 13.39 15.57 38.82
N SER A 506 12.19 16.10 39.04
CA SER A 506 11.06 15.41 39.68
C SER A 506 10.05 14.88 38.67
N HIS A 507 10.17 15.24 37.38
CA HIS A 507 9.24 14.83 36.33
C HIS A 507 9.56 13.44 35.78
N LEU A 508 8.53 12.64 35.52
CA LEU A 508 8.67 11.24 35.06
C LEU A 508 9.51 11.11 33.79
N PHE A 509 9.23 11.94 32.78
CA PHE A 509 9.94 11.95 31.50
C PHE A 509 11.16 12.88 31.51
N GLY A 510 11.09 13.99 32.27
CA GLY A 510 12.14 15.00 32.32
C GLY A 510 13.43 14.47 32.91
N LYS A 511 13.35 13.60 33.93
CA LYS A 511 14.51 12.94 34.53
C LYS A 511 15.29 12.09 33.51
N MET A 512 14.60 11.43 32.57
CA MET A 512 15.26 10.60 31.54
C MET A 512 16.11 11.45 30.59
N VAL A 513 15.62 12.65 30.23
CA VAL A 513 16.40 13.61 29.44
C VAL A 513 17.62 14.08 30.23
N LEU A 514 17.47 14.42 31.51
CA LEU A 514 18.57 14.83 32.38
C LEU A 514 19.63 13.74 32.55
N ASP A 515 19.22 12.48 32.73
CA ASP A 515 20.13 11.35 32.84
C ASP A 515 20.94 11.17 31.55
N ARG A 516 20.33 11.39 30.38
CA ARG A 516 21.04 11.36 29.10
C ARG A 516 22.09 12.47 28.96
N VAL A 517 21.81 13.66 29.49
CA VAL A 517 22.78 14.77 29.56
C VAL A 517 23.97 14.40 30.44
N LYS A 518 23.73 13.77 31.59
CA LYS A 518 24.79 13.32 32.51
C LYS A 518 25.70 12.25 31.88
N CYS A 519 25.12 11.20 31.31
CA CYS A 519 25.88 10.10 30.70
C CYS A 519 26.74 10.55 29.51
N SER A 520 26.31 11.57 28.77
CA SER A 520 27.08 12.10 27.64
C SER A 520 28.34 12.88 28.07
N LYS A 521 28.41 13.36 29.32
CA LYS A 521 29.62 13.98 29.88
C LYS A 521 30.67 12.95 30.27
N THR A 522 30.24 11.80 30.79
CA THR A 522 31.14 10.73 31.27
C THR A 522 31.88 10.00 30.14
N ASN A 523 31.31 9.97 28.93
CA ASN A 523 31.93 9.32 27.76
C ASN A 523 32.84 10.26 26.93
N ARG A 524 33.10 11.48 27.39
CA ARG A 524 33.95 12.49 26.70
C ARG A 524 35.17 12.92 27.52
N VAL A 525 35.36 12.31 28.69
CA VAL A 525 36.61 12.35 29.48
C VAL A 525 37.33 11.03 29.21
#